data_AF-A0A528IQT8-F1
#
_entry.id   AF-A0A528IQT8-F1
#
_cell.length_a   1.000
_cell.length_b   1.000
_cell.length_c   1.000
_cell.angle_alpha   90.00
_cell.angle_beta   90.00
_cell.angle_gamma   90.00
#
_symmetry.space_group_name_H-M   'P 1'
#
loop_
_entity.id
_entity.type
_entity.pdbx_description
1 polymer ?
#
loop_
_entity_poly.entity_id
_entity_poly.type
_entity_poly.pdbx_seq_one_letter_code
_entity_poly.pdbx_strand_id
1 'polypeptide(L)'
;ALMEPWDGPAAVAFTDGRQIGATLDRNGLRPARYIVTDDDRVIMASEAGVLPVPEERIVKKWRLQPGRMLLIDLEKGRIVSDEEIKSEIATRHPYK
;
A
#
# COMPACT_ATOMS: atom_id res chain seq x y z
N ALA A 1 19.97 5.99 -14.31
CA ALA A 1 19.32 5.94 -12.98
C ALA A 1 20.40 5.68 -11.93
N LEU A 2 20.20 6.05 -10.65
CA LEU A 2 21.14 5.66 -9.58
C LEU A 2 21.08 4.16 -9.27
N MET A 3 19.97 3.50 -9.60
CA MET A 3 19.77 2.06 -9.47
C MET A 3 18.90 1.59 -10.65
N GLU A 4 19.25 0.44 -11.24
CA GLU A 4 18.42 -0.19 -12.27
C GLU A 4 17.15 -0.78 -11.64
N PRO A 5 15.97 -0.63 -12.25
CA PRO A 5 14.73 -1.20 -11.72
C PRO A 5 14.78 -2.73 -11.61
N TRP A 6 14.29 -3.25 -10.50
CA TRP A 6 14.08 -4.69 -10.32
C TRP A 6 12.72 -5.06 -10.92
N ASP A 7 12.74 -5.54 -12.16
CA ASP A 7 11.51 -5.74 -12.94
C ASP A 7 10.94 -7.17 -12.85
N GLY A 8 9.65 -7.28 -13.13
CA GLY A 8 8.89 -8.53 -13.13
C GLY A 8 7.59 -8.44 -12.33
N PRO A 9 6.64 -9.37 -12.51
CA PRO A 9 5.36 -9.35 -11.80
C PRO A 9 5.54 -9.46 -10.28
N ALA A 10 5.23 -8.39 -9.55
CA ALA A 10 5.45 -8.32 -8.11
C ALA A 10 4.28 -7.65 -7.38
N ALA A 11 3.86 -8.29 -6.28
CA ALA A 11 3.10 -7.67 -5.21
C ALA A 11 3.90 -7.86 -3.93
N VAL A 12 4.35 -6.76 -3.34
CA VAL A 12 5.25 -6.80 -2.18
C VAL A 12 4.51 -6.21 -1.00
N ALA A 13 4.39 -6.99 0.08
CA ALA A 13 4.05 -6.51 1.40
C ALA A 13 5.33 -6.42 2.22
N PHE A 14 5.51 -5.34 2.97
CA PHE A 14 6.73 -5.07 3.71
C PHE A 14 6.45 -4.29 4.99
N THR A 15 7.42 -4.29 5.90
CA THR A 15 7.38 -3.50 7.13
C THR A 15 8.80 -3.25 7.64
N ASP A 16 9.01 -2.13 8.31
CA ASP A 16 10.23 -1.80 9.05
C ASP A 16 10.03 -1.87 10.58
N GLY A 17 8.88 -2.38 11.04
CA GLY A 17 8.46 -2.41 12.45
C GLY A 17 7.70 -1.16 12.92
N ARG A 18 7.72 -0.07 12.15
CA ARG A 18 7.04 1.21 12.46
C ARG A 18 5.95 1.52 11.43
N GLN A 19 6.20 1.15 10.19
CA GLN A 19 5.30 1.28 9.06
C GLN A 19 5.06 -0.08 8.43
N ILE A 20 3.85 -0.27 7.91
CA ILE A 20 3.46 -1.44 7.13
C ILE A 20 3.05 -0.93 5.76
N GLY A 21 3.55 -1.55 4.69
CA GLY A 21 3.25 -1.11 3.35
C GLY A 21 3.03 -2.24 2.36
N ALA A 22 2.41 -1.89 1.25
CA ALA A 22 2.30 -2.76 0.10
C ALA A 22 2.38 -1.97 -1.20
N THR A 23 3.08 -2.53 -2.20
CA THR A 23 3.21 -1.94 -3.54
C THR A 23 3.16 -3.03 -4.61
N LEU A 24 2.87 -2.60 -5.83
CA LEU A 24 2.96 -3.43 -7.02
C LEU A 24 4.18 -3.05 -7.87
N ASP A 25 4.53 -3.93 -8.79
CA ASP A 25 5.40 -3.59 -9.91
C ASP A 25 4.81 -2.45 -10.76
N ARG A 26 5.65 -1.87 -11.62
CA ARG A 26 5.31 -0.70 -12.45
C ARG A 26 4.09 -0.90 -13.36
N ASN A 27 3.78 -2.15 -13.70
CA ASN A 27 2.70 -2.55 -14.59
C ASN A 27 1.48 -3.12 -13.83
N GLY A 28 1.61 -3.33 -12.51
CA GLY A 28 0.58 -3.91 -11.65
C GLY A 28 0.13 -5.31 -12.10
N LEU A 29 1.09 -6.18 -12.41
CA LEU A 29 0.82 -7.50 -12.99
C LEU A 29 0.35 -8.54 -11.95
N ARG A 30 0.36 -8.18 -10.67
CA ARG A 30 -0.16 -9.00 -9.57
C ARG A 30 -1.37 -8.35 -8.92
N PRO A 31 -2.41 -9.11 -8.55
CA PRO A 31 -3.55 -8.56 -7.86
C PRO A 31 -3.19 -8.29 -6.39
N ALA A 32 -3.73 -7.20 -5.87
CA ALA A 32 -3.61 -6.80 -4.48
C ALA A 32 -4.82 -5.97 -4.09
N ARG A 33 -5.61 -6.45 -3.13
CA ARG A 33 -6.84 -5.82 -2.65
C ARG A 33 -6.74 -5.62 -1.16
N TYR A 34 -7.32 -4.52 -0.68
CA TYR A 34 -7.43 -4.31 0.75
C TYR A 34 -8.80 -3.78 1.14
N ILE A 35 -9.17 -4.08 2.38
CA ILE A 35 -10.33 -3.52 3.04
C ILE A 35 -9.90 -2.83 4.33
N VAL A 36 -10.66 -1.82 4.72
CA VAL A 36 -10.55 -1.17 6.04
C VAL A 36 -11.89 -1.36 6.74
N THR A 37 -11.84 -1.78 8.00
CA THR A 37 -13.03 -1.94 8.84
C THR A 37 -13.23 -0.74 9.77
N ASP A 38 -14.43 -0.64 10.33
CA ASP A 38 -14.81 0.37 11.33
C ASP A 38 -14.08 0.23 12.68
N ASP A 39 -13.48 -0.93 12.95
CA ASP A 39 -12.59 -1.18 14.09
C ASP A 39 -11.09 -1.04 13.76
N ASP A 40 -10.78 -0.20 12.76
CA ASP A 40 -9.42 0.19 12.34
C ASP A 40 -8.51 -0.96 11.86
N ARG A 41 -9.08 -2.11 11.47
CA ARG A 41 -8.29 -3.18 10.86
C ARG A 41 -8.12 -2.92 9.37
N VAL A 42 -6.89 -3.10 8.90
CA VAL A 42 -6.59 -3.14 7.47
C VAL A 42 -6.22 -4.57 7.09
N ILE A 43 -6.98 -5.15 6.16
CA ILE A 43 -6.75 -6.51 5.67
C ILE A 43 -6.39 -6.39 4.20
N MET A 44 -5.18 -6.83 3.84
CA MET A 44 -4.70 -6.86 2.46
C MET A 44 -4.37 -8.29 2.06
N ALA A 45 -4.78 -8.67 0.86
CA ALA A 45 -4.47 -9.97 0.26
C ALA A 45 -4.48 -9.88 -1.26
N SER A 46 -3.99 -10.92 -1.93
CA SER A 46 -4.04 -11.02 -3.40
C SER A 46 -5.47 -11.07 -3.93
N GLU A 47 -6.42 -11.57 -3.13
CA GLU A 47 -7.83 -11.72 -3.49
C GLU A 47 -8.75 -11.04 -2.47
N ALA A 48 -10.03 -10.85 -2.82
CA ALA A 48 -11.02 -10.33 -1.88
C ALA A 48 -11.78 -11.51 -1.26
N GLY A 49 -12.22 -11.37 -0.01
CA GLY A 49 -12.98 -12.41 0.69
C GLY A 49 -12.13 -13.55 1.28
N VAL A 50 -10.82 -13.36 1.39
CA VAL A 50 -9.89 -14.37 1.97
C VAL A 50 -10.16 -14.59 3.46
N LEU A 51 -10.65 -13.57 4.17
CA LEU A 51 -11.11 -13.65 5.55
C LEU A 51 -12.60 -13.31 5.63
N PRO A 52 -13.36 -13.97 6.52
CA PRO A 52 -14.75 -13.63 6.77
C PRO A 52 -14.82 -12.29 7.53
N VAL A 53 -15.25 -11.23 6.84
CA VAL A 53 -15.49 -9.92 7.43
C VAL A 53 -16.92 -9.50 7.10
N PRO A 54 -17.76 -9.17 8.10
CA PRO A 54 -19.11 -8.66 7.86
C PRO A 54 -19.07 -7.41 6.99
N GLU A 55 -19.90 -7.38 5.94
CA GLU A 55 -19.88 -6.31 4.93
C GLU A 55 -20.18 -4.94 5.53
N GLU A 56 -21.09 -4.90 6.51
CA GLU A 56 -21.51 -3.71 7.24
C GLU A 56 -20.39 -3.06 8.05
N ARG A 57 -19.32 -3.79 8.37
CA ARG A 57 -18.14 -3.26 9.05
C ARG A 57 -17.12 -2.67 8.10
N ILE A 58 -17.24 -2.90 6.80
CA ILE A 58 -16.22 -2.48 5.83
C ILE A 58 -16.47 -1.03 5.43
N VAL A 59 -15.62 -0.12 5.92
CA VAL A 59 -15.69 1.32 5.59
C VAL A 59 -14.98 1.65 4.29
N LYS A 60 -14.05 0.80 3.83
CA LYS A 60 -13.35 0.99 2.56
C LYS A 60 -13.01 -0.34 1.91
N LYS A 61 -13.22 -0.40 0.59
CA LYS A 61 -12.71 -1.46 -0.30
C LYS A 61 -11.88 -0.84 -1.40
N TRP A 62 -10.70 -1.38 -1.66
CA TRP A 62 -9.83 -0.85 -2.69
C TRP A 62 -8.92 -1.92 -3.31
N ARG A 63 -8.32 -1.58 -4.46
CA ARG A 63 -7.27 -2.38 -5.11
C ARG A 63 -6.03 -1.52 -5.33
N LEU A 64 -4.85 -2.06 -5.03
CA LEU A 64 -3.59 -1.41 -5.35
C LEU A 64 -3.46 -1.25 -6.87
N GLN A 65 -2.97 -0.08 -7.28
CA GLN A 65 -2.80 0.28 -8.69
C GLN A 65 -1.30 0.31 -9.03
N PRO A 66 -0.93 0.08 -10.30
CA PRO A 66 0.45 0.22 -10.74
C PRO A 66 1.05 1.56 -10.29
N GLY A 67 2.23 1.51 -9.69
CA GLY A 67 2.93 2.70 -9.22
C GLY A 67 2.30 3.43 -8.03
N ARG A 68 1.23 2.90 -7.40
CA ARG A 68 0.68 3.42 -6.14
C ARG A 68 1.05 2.52 -4.96
N MET A 69 1.22 3.11 -3.79
CA MET A 69 1.53 2.42 -2.55
C MET A 69 0.40 2.52 -1.52
N LEU A 70 0.21 1.44 -0.75
CA LEU A 70 -0.48 1.47 0.53
C LEU A 70 0.59 1.61 1.61
N LEU A 71 0.49 2.60 2.48
CA LEU A 71 1.36 2.75 3.63
C LEU A 71 0.52 3.06 4.87
N ILE A 72 0.72 2.29 5.92
CA ILE A 72 0.12 2.45 7.24
C ILE A 72 1.25 2.86 8.16
N ASP A 73 1.13 4.03 8.78
CA ASP A 73 2.09 4.53 9.75
C ASP A 73 1.53 4.31 11.16
N LEU A 74 2.17 3.43 11.93
CA LEU A 74 1.69 3.03 13.25
C LEU A 74 1.91 4.12 14.30
N GLU A 75 2.87 5.03 14.09
CA GLU A 75 3.08 6.16 15.00
C GLU A 75 2.07 7.27 14.74
N LYS A 76 1.73 7.53 13.46
CA LYS A 76 0.68 8.49 13.09
C LYS A 76 -0.73 7.91 13.24
N GLY A 77 -0.85 6.59 13.40
CA GLY A 77 -2.13 5.88 13.53
C GLY A 77 -3.04 6.01 12.30
N ARG A 78 -2.48 6.09 11.08
CA ARG A 78 -3.28 6.29 9.86
C ARG A 78 -2.66 5.70 8.60
N ILE A 79 -3.50 5.53 7.59
CA ILE A 79 -3.05 5.31 6.20
C ILE A 79 -2.52 6.63 5.64
N VAL A 80 -1.31 6.59 5.08
CA VAL A 80 -0.65 7.70 4.39
C VAL A 80 -0.93 7.59 2.90
N SER A 81 -1.29 8.71 2.26
CA SER A 81 -1.60 8.70 0.82
C SER A 81 -0.34 8.56 -0.03
N ASP A 82 -0.49 7.96 -1.21
CA ASP A 82 0.61 7.80 -2.18
C ASP A 82 1.23 9.15 -2.57
N GLU A 83 0.40 10.17 -2.77
CA GLU A 83 0.80 11.53 -3.08
C GLU A 83 1.62 12.18 -1.96
N GLU A 84 1.20 12.00 -0.70
CA GLU A 84 1.93 12.50 0.48
C GLU A 84 3.31 11.83 0.59
N ILE A 85 3.38 10.51 0.43
CA ILE A 85 4.65 9.77 0.54
C ILE A 85 5.64 10.21 -0.53
N LYS A 86 5.17 10.31 -1.78
CA LYS A 86 6.00 10.72 -2.90
C LYS A 86 6.44 12.17 -2.78
N SER A 87 5.56 13.06 -2.34
CA SER A 87 5.88 14.48 -2.10
C SER A 87 6.94 14.63 -1.01
N GLU A 88 6.81 13.92 0.11
CA GLU A 88 7.78 13.95 1.19
C GLU A 88 9.16 13.48 0.70
N ILE A 89 9.23 12.36 -0.02
CA ILE A 89 10.51 11.82 -0.51
C ILE A 89 11.13 12.72 -1.58
N ALA A 90 10.34 13.19 -2.53
CA ALA A 90 10.82 14.04 -3.63
C ALA A 90 11.36 15.40 -3.16
N THR A 91 10.93 15.88 -1.99
CA THR A 91 11.35 17.17 -1.43
C THR A 91 12.48 17.08 -0.40
N ARG A 92 12.90 15.88 0.02
CA ARG A 92 13.99 15.69 1.01
C ARG A 92 15.35 16.21 0.55
N HIS A 93 15.59 16.23 -0.76
CA HIS A 93 16.83 16.72 -1.36
C HIS A 93 16.49 17.51 -2.63
N PRO A 94 17.42 18.35 -3.14
CA PRO A 94 17.22 19.10 -4.38
C PRO A 94 17.37 18.19 -5.61
N TYR A 95 16.49 17.19 -5.73
CA TYR A 95 16.35 16.38 -6.94
C TYR A 95 15.86 17.26 -8.09
N LYS A 96 16.40 17.04 -9.29
CA LYS A 96 16.02 17.76 -10.51
C LYS A 96 14.96 16.99 -11.29
#